data_AF-A0A2V1BGH3-F1
#
_entry.id   AF-A0A2V1BGH3-F1
#
_cell.length_a   1.000
_cell.length_b   1.000
_cell.length_c   1.000
_cell.angle_alpha   90.00
_cell.angle_beta   90.00
_cell.angle_gamma   90.00
#
_symmetry.space_group_name_H-M   'P 1'
#
loop_
_entity.id
_entity.type
_entity.pdbx_description
1 polymer ?
#
loop_
_entity_poly.entity_id
_entity_poly.type
_entity_poly.pdbx_seq_one_letter_code
_entity_poly.pdbx_strand_id
1 'polypeptide(L)'
;MLLTTWFFYRLFFPPTYSFVWHIELPVLSSNILNPAVFGTQILSFTANLVTNFSLSVSDQIWFNHALTVVSGANFCNVTVTYTHPSQSDTIHVTSWLPTPGTWNDRIQATGGGGLVAGGGNFVISRNAMAGAVGAGYAAITTDAGLEETGDASSWVLASPGNVNLYALQNMGSVLLSDQALIGKSLVQDFYGRPAKYSYFSGCSQGGRQGLMLAQRYPSLYDGIASSAPALKLNSLVATLYWP
;
A
#
# COMPACT_ATOMS: atom_id res chain seq x y z
N MET A 1 5.41 10.91 -52.49
CA MET A 1 3.94 10.90 -52.62
C MET A 1 3.44 9.82 -51.67
N LEU A 2 2.89 10.06 -50.48
CA LEU A 2 2.33 11.23 -49.81
C LEU A 2 2.75 11.21 -48.33
N LEU A 3 3.13 12.37 -47.80
CA LEU A 3 3.11 12.68 -46.37
C LEU A 3 1.67 12.98 -45.96
N THR A 4 1.22 12.45 -44.83
CA THR A 4 -0.05 12.85 -44.16
C THR A 4 0.29 13.17 -42.70
N THR A 5 0.72 14.40 -42.40
CA THR A 5 -0.08 15.54 -41.87
C THR A 5 -0.79 15.26 -40.55
N TRP A 6 -0.18 15.78 -39.48
CA TRP A 6 -0.79 16.02 -38.16
C TRP A 6 -1.73 17.22 -38.23
N PHE A 7 -2.97 17.08 -37.78
CA PHE A 7 -3.88 18.21 -37.62
C PHE A 7 -3.61 18.90 -36.28
N PHE A 8 -3.10 20.14 -36.33
CA PHE A 8 -3.17 21.10 -35.22
C PHE A 8 -4.39 21.99 -35.45
N TYR A 9 -5.40 21.92 -34.59
CA TYR A 9 -6.41 22.97 -34.51
C TYR A 9 -5.85 24.12 -33.68
N ARG A 10 -5.52 25.23 -34.34
CA ARG A 10 -5.26 26.54 -33.72
C ARG A 10 -6.60 27.21 -33.45
N LEU A 11 -7.04 27.25 -32.19
CA LEU A 11 -8.07 28.19 -31.75
C LEU A 11 -7.39 29.49 -31.32
N PHE A 12 -7.68 30.56 -32.04
CA PHE A 12 -7.30 31.94 -31.66
C PHE A 12 -8.23 32.40 -30.53
N PHE A 13 -7.66 32.85 -29.40
CA PHE A 13 -8.36 33.65 -28.39
C PHE A 13 -7.53 34.91 -28.06
N PRO A 14 -8.18 36.05 -27.74
CA PRO A 14 -7.54 37.35 -27.53
C PRO A 14 -6.83 37.45 -26.17
N PRO A 15 -5.93 38.44 -25.97
CA PRO A 15 -4.94 38.41 -24.89
C PRO A 15 -5.37 39.22 -23.67
N THR A 16 -6.26 38.72 -22.81
CA THR A 16 -6.48 39.31 -21.47
C THR A 16 -7.10 38.33 -20.47
N TYR A 17 -6.41 37.23 -20.11
CA TYR A 17 -6.72 36.51 -18.86
C TYR A 17 -5.44 35.89 -18.31
N SER A 18 -5.07 36.26 -17.08
CA SER A 18 -4.04 35.55 -16.30
C SER A 18 -4.54 34.13 -16.06
N PHE A 19 -3.96 33.17 -16.77
CA PHE A 19 -4.20 31.75 -16.53
C PHE A 19 -3.51 31.34 -15.24
N VAL A 20 -4.28 31.35 -14.14
CA VAL A 20 -3.93 30.54 -12.97
C VAL A 20 -4.14 29.10 -13.41
N TRP A 21 -3.05 28.35 -13.62
CA TRP A 21 -3.11 26.90 -13.80
C TRP A 21 -3.65 26.30 -12.50
N HIS A 22 -4.97 26.15 -12.41
CA HIS A 22 -5.54 25.18 -11.51
C HIS A 22 -5.14 23.83 -12.09
N ILE A 23 -4.11 23.22 -11.49
CA ILE A 23 -3.88 21.79 -11.63
C ILE A 23 -5.11 21.16 -10.95
N GLU A 24 -6.17 20.95 -11.72
CA GLU A 24 -7.16 19.95 -11.39
C GLU A 24 -6.34 18.66 -11.30
N LEU A 25 -6.05 18.24 -10.06
CA LEU A 25 -5.64 16.86 -9.81
C LEU A 25 -6.66 16.02 -10.57
N PRO A 26 -6.23 15.02 -11.37
CA PRO A 26 -7.19 14.11 -11.94
C PRO A 26 -7.94 13.52 -10.75
N VAL A 27 -9.15 14.03 -10.49
CA VAL A 27 -10.15 13.33 -9.71
C VAL A 27 -10.22 12.04 -10.47
N LEU A 28 -9.76 10.96 -9.83
CA LEU A 28 -9.75 9.62 -10.38
C LEU A 28 -11.08 9.45 -11.11
N SER A 29 -11.03 9.58 -12.43
CA SER A 29 -12.24 9.50 -13.22
C SER A 29 -12.80 8.12 -12.97
N SER A 30 -14.10 7.95 -13.14
CA SER A 30 -14.88 6.72 -12.91
C SER A 30 -14.37 5.46 -13.63
N ASN A 31 -13.15 5.47 -14.17
CA ASN A 31 -12.48 4.45 -14.96
C ASN A 31 -11.16 4.00 -14.30
N ILE A 32 -11.06 3.93 -12.96
CA ILE A 32 -10.05 3.04 -12.37
C ILE A 32 -10.42 1.64 -12.83
N LEU A 33 -9.54 1.03 -13.63
CA LEU A 33 -9.65 -0.39 -13.92
C LEU A 33 -9.58 -1.11 -12.58
N ASN A 34 -10.64 -1.83 -12.22
CA ASN A 34 -10.69 -2.63 -11.01
C ASN A 34 -9.38 -3.45 -10.94
N PRO A 35 -8.52 -3.25 -9.93
CA PRO A 35 -7.23 -3.92 -9.90
C PRO A 35 -7.47 -5.43 -9.90
N ALA A 36 -7.17 -6.05 -11.04
CA ALA A 36 -7.53 -7.44 -11.28
C ALA A 36 -6.49 -8.34 -10.61
N VAL A 37 -6.80 -8.78 -9.39
CA VAL A 37 -6.07 -9.85 -8.73
C VAL A 37 -6.81 -11.16 -8.98
N PHE A 38 -6.09 -12.19 -9.41
CA PHE A 38 -6.70 -13.48 -9.72
C PHE A 38 -7.36 -14.06 -8.46
N GLY A 39 -8.63 -14.44 -8.58
CA GLY A 39 -9.38 -15.06 -7.47
C GLY A 39 -9.93 -14.07 -6.43
N THR A 40 -9.90 -12.76 -6.70
CA THR A 40 -10.52 -11.75 -5.83
C THR A 40 -11.74 -11.10 -6.47
N GLN A 41 -12.58 -10.50 -5.63
CA GLN A 41 -13.68 -9.64 -6.02
C GLN A 41 -13.55 -8.30 -5.30
N ILE A 42 -13.42 -7.21 -6.06
CA ILE A 42 -13.45 -5.85 -5.50
C ILE A 42 -14.88 -5.54 -5.04
N LEU A 43 -15.00 -5.10 -3.79
CA LEU A 43 -16.25 -4.75 -3.14
C LEU A 43 -16.51 -3.25 -3.17
N SER A 44 -15.48 -2.46 -2.88
CA SER A 44 -15.58 -1.00 -2.88
C SER A 44 -14.24 -0.33 -3.09
N PHE A 45 -14.32 0.95 -3.47
CA PHE A 45 -13.19 1.81 -3.71
C PHE A 45 -13.47 3.18 -3.09
N THR A 46 -12.50 3.72 -2.35
CA THR A 46 -12.57 5.09 -1.80
C THR A 46 -11.27 5.82 -2.09
N ALA A 47 -11.38 7.11 -2.45
CA ALA A 47 -10.25 7.98 -2.70
C ALA A 47 -10.52 9.34 -2.09
N ASN A 48 -9.61 9.81 -1.23
CA ASN A 48 -9.73 11.07 -0.53
C ASN A 48 -8.45 11.88 -0.70
N LEU A 49 -8.57 13.12 -1.16
CA LEU A 49 -7.43 14.03 -1.22
C LEU A 49 -7.08 14.50 0.20
N VAL A 50 -5.83 14.26 0.60
CA VAL A 50 -5.25 14.79 1.85
C VAL A 50 -4.32 15.93 1.48
N THR A 51 -4.51 17.09 2.10
CA THR A 51 -3.70 18.29 1.87
C THR A 51 -3.00 18.76 3.13
N ASN A 52 -1.85 19.42 2.96
CA ASN A 52 -1.07 20.03 4.02
C ASN A 52 -0.72 19.07 5.19
N PHE A 53 -0.48 17.80 4.87
CA PHE A 53 -0.15 16.79 5.87
C PHE A 53 1.27 16.98 6.39
N SER A 54 1.43 17.00 7.72
CA SER A 54 2.73 17.12 8.36
C SER A 54 2.85 16.15 9.53
N LEU A 55 3.99 15.45 9.62
CA LEU A 55 4.27 14.49 10.68
C LEU A 55 5.79 14.30 10.82
N SER A 56 6.29 14.27 12.05
CA SER A 56 7.65 13.80 12.34
C SER A 56 7.62 12.27 12.47
N VAL A 57 8.41 11.59 11.66
CA VAL A 57 8.44 10.12 11.59
C VAL A 57 9.81 9.64 12.06
N SER A 58 9.83 8.95 13.20
CA SER A 58 11.05 8.35 13.76
C SER A 58 11.54 7.17 12.92
N ASP A 59 12.86 7.03 12.88
CA ASP A 59 13.61 5.87 12.40
C ASP A 59 13.22 4.54 13.10
N GLN A 60 12.62 4.61 14.29
CA GLN A 60 12.09 3.45 15.02
C GLN A 60 10.72 2.97 14.51
N ILE A 61 10.08 3.71 13.59
CA ILE A 61 8.79 3.33 12.98
C ILE A 61 8.94 3.20 11.46
N TRP A 62 9.61 4.16 10.82
CA TRP A 62 9.96 4.06 9.41
C TRP A 62 11.25 3.28 9.24
N PHE A 63 11.16 1.98 9.51
CA PHE A 63 12.29 1.08 9.56
C PHE A 63 13.17 1.16 8.31
N ASN A 64 14.47 0.98 8.50
CA ASN A 64 15.51 1.03 7.46
C ASN A 64 15.71 2.41 6.83
N HIS A 65 15.17 3.47 7.46
CA HIS A 65 15.31 4.86 7.03
C HIS A 65 15.70 5.75 8.22
N ALA A 66 16.26 6.93 7.93
CA ALA A 66 16.50 7.94 8.94
C ALA A 66 15.21 8.65 9.34
N LEU A 67 15.22 9.30 10.51
CA LEU A 67 14.14 10.19 10.92
C LEU A 67 13.87 11.23 9.83
N THR A 68 12.59 11.46 9.55
CA THR A 68 12.16 12.44 8.56
C THR A 68 11.03 13.30 9.10
N VAL A 69 11.00 14.57 8.68
CA VAL A 69 9.92 15.49 8.96
C VAL A 69 9.15 15.72 7.66
N VAL A 70 7.97 15.11 7.58
CA VAL A 70 7.02 15.35 6.50
C VAL A 70 6.38 16.71 6.76
N SER A 71 6.42 17.62 5.79
CA SER A 71 5.84 18.95 5.91
C SER A 71 5.06 19.31 4.65
N GLY A 72 3.79 19.70 4.83
CA GLY A 72 2.92 20.19 3.76
C GLY A 72 2.66 19.19 2.63
N ALA A 73 2.71 17.88 2.90
CA ALA A 73 2.54 16.87 1.88
C ALA A 73 1.07 16.80 1.40
N ASN A 74 0.90 16.65 0.09
CA ASN A 74 -0.40 16.43 -0.55
C ASN A 74 -0.39 15.06 -1.23
N PHE A 75 -1.41 14.24 -0.96
CA PHE A 75 -1.51 12.90 -1.52
C PHE A 75 -2.96 12.42 -1.59
N CYS A 76 -3.24 11.49 -2.49
CA CYS A 76 -4.52 10.79 -2.53
C CYS A 76 -4.44 9.56 -1.61
N ASN A 77 -5.28 9.51 -0.58
CA ASN A 77 -5.48 8.34 0.27
C ASN A 77 -6.57 7.46 -0.36
N VAL A 78 -6.14 6.31 -0.86
CA VAL A 78 -6.97 5.35 -1.57
C VAL A 78 -7.12 4.09 -0.73
N THR A 79 -8.33 3.62 -0.52
CA THR A 79 -8.60 2.30 0.06
C THR A 79 -9.39 1.46 -0.94
N VAL A 80 -8.81 0.31 -1.30
CA VAL A 80 -9.46 -0.75 -2.07
C VAL A 80 -9.93 -1.82 -1.12
N THR A 81 -11.23 -2.12 -1.14
CA THR A 81 -11.84 -3.18 -0.35
C THR A 81 -12.16 -4.35 -1.26
N TYR A 82 -11.71 -5.56 -0.92
CA TYR A 82 -11.96 -6.76 -1.70
C TYR A 82 -12.17 -7.99 -0.82
N THR A 83 -12.62 -9.09 -1.42
CA THR A 83 -12.76 -10.40 -0.79
C THR A 83 -12.23 -11.49 -1.71
N HIS A 84 -11.82 -12.61 -1.12
CA HIS A 84 -11.70 -13.87 -1.82
C HIS A 84 -13.05 -14.60 -1.75
N PRO A 85 -13.75 -14.82 -2.89
CA PRO A 85 -15.02 -15.52 -2.89
C PRO A 85 -14.94 -16.84 -2.13
N SER A 86 -15.94 -17.09 -1.28
CA SER A 86 -16.05 -18.27 -0.41
C SER A 86 -15.05 -18.37 0.75
N GLN A 87 -14.26 -17.33 1.03
CA GLN A 87 -13.36 -17.29 2.21
C GLN A 87 -13.89 -16.43 3.37
N SER A 88 -15.00 -15.70 3.14
CA SER A 88 -15.65 -14.85 4.15
C SER A 88 -14.72 -13.80 4.77
N ASP A 89 -13.79 -13.27 3.99
CA ASP A 89 -12.90 -12.18 4.37
C ASP A 89 -13.36 -10.83 3.80
N THR A 90 -12.89 -9.73 4.39
CA THR A 90 -13.03 -8.38 3.82
C THR A 90 -11.72 -7.65 4.07
N ILE A 91 -10.95 -7.46 3.01
CA ILE A 91 -9.56 -7.01 3.08
C ILE A 91 -9.46 -5.60 2.53
N HIS A 92 -8.67 -4.76 3.21
CA HIS A 92 -8.38 -3.40 2.79
C HIS A 92 -6.92 -3.28 2.38
N VAL A 93 -6.69 -2.72 1.19
CA VAL A 93 -5.38 -2.23 0.76
C VAL A 93 -5.45 -0.71 0.76
N THR A 94 -4.66 -0.09 1.64
CA THR A 94 -4.56 1.37 1.74
C THR A 94 -3.31 1.82 1.02
N SER A 95 -3.47 2.77 0.09
CA SER A 95 -2.39 3.35 -0.71
C SER A 95 -2.41 4.86 -0.58
N TRP A 96 -1.26 5.46 -0.30
CA TRP A 96 -1.07 6.91 -0.33
C TRP A 96 -0.25 7.28 -1.56
N LEU A 97 -0.86 8.03 -2.46
CA LEU A 97 -0.31 8.39 -3.77
C LEU A 97 0.03 9.88 -3.76
N PRO A 98 1.32 10.27 -3.62
CA PRO A 98 1.72 11.68 -3.68
C PRO A 98 1.19 12.37 -4.94
N THR A 99 0.81 13.65 -4.85
CA THR A 99 0.31 14.37 -6.04
C THR A 99 1.33 14.34 -7.17
N PRO A 100 0.89 14.30 -8.45
CA PRO A 100 1.80 14.36 -9.59
C PRO A 100 2.83 15.49 -9.46
N GLY A 101 4.10 15.19 -9.73
CA GLY A 101 5.23 16.11 -9.53
C GLY A 101 5.96 15.96 -8.20
N THR A 102 5.37 15.29 -7.20
CA THR A 102 6.05 14.96 -5.93
C THR A 102 6.43 13.49 -5.82
N TRP A 103 5.83 12.62 -6.65
CA TRP A 103 6.15 11.21 -6.73
C TRP A 103 7.49 10.99 -7.44
N ASN A 104 8.34 10.14 -6.88
CA ASN A 104 9.71 9.86 -7.32
C ASN A 104 9.84 8.57 -8.19
N ASP A 105 8.71 8.11 -8.74
CA ASP A 105 8.58 6.90 -9.57
C ASP A 105 8.74 5.57 -8.82
N ARG A 106 8.71 5.60 -7.49
CA ARG A 106 8.93 4.40 -6.67
C ARG A 106 7.74 4.09 -5.78
N ILE A 107 7.60 2.80 -5.50
CA ILE A 107 6.65 2.27 -4.52
C ILE A 107 7.42 1.86 -3.26
N GLN A 108 6.88 2.16 -2.08
CA GLN A 108 7.29 1.57 -0.82
C GLN A 108 6.09 0.94 -0.11
N ALA A 109 6.03 -0.38 -0.13
CA ALA A 109 5.11 -1.15 0.69
C ALA A 109 5.62 -1.29 2.12
N THR A 110 4.71 -1.25 3.09
CA THR A 110 5.01 -1.41 4.52
C THR A 110 4.23 -2.60 5.10
N GLY A 111 4.89 -3.31 6.01
CA GLY A 111 4.30 -4.41 6.77
C GLY A 111 3.72 -3.97 8.11
N GLY A 112 3.33 -4.96 8.91
CA GLY A 112 2.76 -4.78 10.25
C GLY A 112 3.72 -5.07 11.41
N GLY A 113 3.16 -5.36 12.58
CA GLY A 113 3.87 -5.57 13.83
C GLY A 113 3.11 -6.52 14.76
N GLY A 114 3.81 -7.39 15.49
CA GLY A 114 3.17 -8.39 16.34
C GLY A 114 2.23 -9.31 15.54
N LEU A 115 0.96 -9.38 15.96
CA LEU A 115 -0.09 -10.16 15.27
C LEU A 115 -0.97 -9.28 14.35
N VAL A 116 -0.51 -8.08 14.02
CA VAL A 116 -1.15 -7.19 13.03
C VAL A 116 -0.43 -7.32 11.69
N ALA A 117 -1.17 -7.55 10.61
CA ALA A 117 -0.61 -7.66 9.26
C ALA A 117 -0.08 -6.33 8.71
N GLY A 118 -0.66 -5.22 9.12
CA GLY A 118 -0.44 -3.88 8.60
C GLY A 118 -1.74 -3.10 8.72
N GLY A 119 -1.98 -2.18 7.79
CA GLY A 119 -3.27 -1.50 7.68
C GLY A 119 -3.17 0.01 7.80
N GLY A 120 -4.16 0.69 7.22
CA GLY A 120 -4.22 2.15 7.19
C GLY A 120 -4.47 2.78 8.57
N ASN A 121 -5.01 2.03 9.53
CA ASN A 121 -5.31 2.51 10.87
C ASN A 121 -4.21 2.17 11.89
N PHE A 122 -3.33 1.23 11.56
CA PHE A 122 -2.29 0.73 12.44
C PHE A 122 -1.17 1.75 12.47
N VAL A 123 -0.94 2.35 13.64
CA VAL A 123 -0.06 3.52 13.79
C VAL A 123 1.34 3.29 13.23
N ILE A 124 1.88 2.07 13.34
CA ILE A 124 3.22 1.73 12.82
C ILE A 124 3.21 1.80 11.28
N SER A 125 2.27 1.09 10.64
CA SER A 125 2.17 1.06 9.17
C SER A 125 1.81 2.44 8.61
N ARG A 126 0.85 3.14 9.22
CA ARG A 126 0.44 4.48 8.82
C ARG A 126 1.55 5.52 8.92
N ASN A 127 2.33 5.52 10.01
CA ASN A 127 3.44 6.45 10.15
C ASN A 127 4.61 6.09 9.21
N ALA A 128 4.84 4.80 8.95
CA ALA A 128 5.80 4.37 7.92
C ALA A 128 5.35 4.80 6.51
N MET A 129 4.04 4.75 6.21
CA MET A 129 3.49 5.30 4.96
C MET A 129 3.68 6.82 4.87
N ALA A 130 3.50 7.55 5.97
CA ALA A 130 3.79 8.98 6.02
C ALA A 130 5.24 9.29 5.67
N GLY A 131 6.19 8.57 6.26
CA GLY A 131 7.62 8.71 5.95
C GLY A 131 7.91 8.44 4.48
N ALA A 132 7.34 7.36 3.93
CA ALA A 132 7.45 6.99 2.53
C ALA A 132 6.91 8.10 1.59
N VAL A 133 5.72 8.63 1.85
CA VAL A 133 5.14 9.74 1.09
C VAL A 133 6.01 11.00 1.18
N GLY A 134 6.52 11.32 2.38
CA GLY A 134 7.42 12.46 2.58
C GLY A 134 8.73 12.34 1.79
N ALA A 135 9.18 11.12 1.50
CA ALA A 135 10.34 10.85 0.65
C ALA A 135 9.97 10.67 -0.85
N GLY A 136 8.71 10.91 -1.21
CA GLY A 136 8.22 10.87 -2.59
C GLY A 136 7.79 9.49 -3.08
N TYR A 137 7.73 8.47 -2.23
CA TYR A 137 7.23 7.14 -2.62
C TYR A 137 5.70 7.13 -2.67
N ALA A 138 5.13 6.34 -3.57
CA ALA A 138 3.78 5.83 -3.38
C ALA A 138 3.81 4.75 -2.28
N ALA A 139 3.05 4.94 -1.21
CA ALA A 139 3.08 4.07 -0.05
C ALA A 139 1.89 3.10 -0.04
N ILE A 140 2.09 1.83 0.33
CA ILE A 140 1.02 0.81 0.33
C ILE A 140 1.09 -0.06 1.59
N THR A 141 -0.05 -0.37 2.19
CA THR A 141 -0.18 -1.37 3.26
C THR A 141 -1.49 -2.15 3.13
N THR A 142 -1.65 -3.24 3.88
CA THR A 142 -2.92 -3.98 3.97
C THR A 142 -3.15 -4.49 5.38
N ASP A 143 -4.42 -4.53 5.78
CA ASP A 143 -4.87 -5.11 7.05
C ASP A 143 -5.05 -6.64 6.97
N ALA A 144 -4.96 -7.22 5.77
CA ALA A 144 -5.24 -8.63 5.49
C ALA A 144 -6.65 -9.12 5.84
N GLY A 145 -7.59 -8.20 6.03
CA GLY A 145 -8.92 -8.49 6.57
C GLY A 145 -8.89 -9.00 8.00
N LEU A 146 -7.82 -8.68 8.74
CA LEU A 146 -7.65 -9.01 10.15
C LEU A 146 -7.76 -7.73 10.97
N GLU A 147 -8.26 -7.87 12.19
CA GLU A 147 -8.29 -6.73 13.09
C GLU A 147 -6.87 -6.22 13.39
N GLU A 148 -6.72 -4.90 13.42
CA GLU A 148 -5.45 -4.21 13.64
C GLU A 148 -5.11 -4.13 15.15
N THR A 149 -5.34 -5.22 15.88
CA THR A 149 -5.05 -5.34 17.32
C THR A 149 -3.89 -6.30 17.58
N GLY A 150 -3.20 -6.12 18.72
CA GLY A 150 -2.09 -7.00 19.11
C GLY A 150 -2.52 -8.42 19.49
N ASP A 151 -3.82 -8.69 19.56
CA ASP A 151 -4.40 -9.99 19.90
C ASP A 151 -4.98 -10.66 18.63
N ALA A 152 -4.79 -11.98 18.53
CA ALA A 152 -5.33 -12.75 17.41
C ALA A 152 -6.68 -13.41 17.71
N SER A 153 -7.18 -13.32 18.95
CA SER A 153 -8.41 -14.00 19.38
C SER A 153 -9.63 -13.66 18.51
N SER A 154 -9.69 -12.46 17.93
CA SER A 154 -10.80 -12.01 17.10
C SER A 154 -10.82 -12.60 15.69
N TRP A 155 -9.70 -13.13 15.19
CA TRP A 155 -9.61 -13.60 13.80
C TRP A 155 -9.02 -15.00 13.64
N VAL A 156 -8.28 -15.54 14.62
CA VAL A 156 -7.55 -16.81 14.49
C VAL A 156 -8.46 -18.03 14.54
N LEU A 157 -9.64 -17.91 15.15
CA LEU A 157 -10.64 -18.98 15.25
C LEU A 157 -11.89 -18.60 14.46
N ALA A 158 -12.42 -19.54 13.68
CA ALA A 158 -13.72 -19.40 13.02
C ALA A 158 -14.88 -19.71 13.98
N SER A 159 -14.63 -20.56 14.96
CA SER A 159 -15.50 -20.85 16.10
C SER A 159 -14.68 -21.52 17.21
N PRO A 160 -15.20 -21.69 18.45
CA PRO A 160 -14.44 -22.31 19.53
C PRO A 160 -13.87 -23.67 19.13
N GLY A 161 -12.54 -23.81 19.21
CA GLY A 161 -11.81 -25.01 18.82
C GLY A 161 -11.58 -25.20 17.31
N ASN A 162 -12.06 -24.30 16.46
CA ASN A 162 -11.93 -24.38 15.01
C ASN A 162 -11.10 -23.23 14.47
N VAL A 163 -9.91 -23.54 13.95
CA VAL A 163 -8.98 -22.57 13.41
C VAL A 163 -9.49 -21.97 12.10
N ASN A 164 -9.42 -20.64 11.97
CA ASN A 164 -9.67 -19.96 10.71
C ASN A 164 -8.43 -20.05 9.80
N LEU A 165 -8.38 -21.10 8.97
CA LEU A 165 -7.24 -21.34 8.09
C LEU A 165 -7.07 -20.26 7.01
N TYR A 166 -8.15 -19.65 6.51
CA TYR A 166 -8.06 -18.57 5.53
C TYR A 166 -7.46 -17.30 6.14
N ALA A 167 -7.88 -16.92 7.37
CA ALA A 167 -7.26 -15.80 8.09
C ALA A 167 -5.75 -16.05 8.35
N LEU A 168 -5.38 -17.27 8.72
CA LEU A 168 -3.96 -17.65 8.88
C LEU A 168 -3.19 -17.61 7.54
N GLN A 169 -3.80 -18.02 6.44
CA GLN A 169 -3.19 -17.98 5.11
C GLN A 169 -3.02 -16.56 4.61
N ASN A 170 -4.02 -15.69 4.85
CA ASN A 170 -3.94 -14.26 4.62
C ASN A 170 -2.73 -13.74 5.40
N MET A 171 -2.75 -13.79 6.73
CA MET A 171 -1.65 -13.37 7.61
C MET A 171 -0.29 -13.91 7.16
N GLY A 172 -0.25 -15.19 6.80
CA GLY A 172 0.96 -15.91 6.43
C GLY A 172 1.59 -15.40 5.16
N SER A 173 0.80 -15.22 4.08
CA SER A 173 1.37 -14.94 2.77
C SER A 173 0.43 -14.41 1.67
N VAL A 174 -0.86 -14.74 1.66
CA VAL A 174 -1.73 -14.46 0.50
C VAL A 174 -1.86 -12.94 0.28
N LEU A 175 -2.18 -12.22 1.36
CA LEU A 175 -2.32 -10.75 1.39
C LEU A 175 -1.13 -10.01 0.78
N LEU A 176 0.08 -10.58 0.87
CA LEU A 176 1.32 -9.91 0.45
C LEU A 176 1.40 -9.81 -1.07
N SER A 177 0.87 -10.83 -1.76
CA SER A 177 0.74 -10.81 -3.21
C SER A 177 -0.29 -9.79 -3.64
N ASP A 178 -1.47 -9.83 -3.01
CA ASP A 178 -2.59 -8.98 -3.37
C ASP A 178 -2.26 -7.50 -3.13
N GLN A 179 -1.63 -7.18 -1.99
CA GLN A 179 -1.13 -5.84 -1.68
C GLN A 179 -0.21 -5.31 -2.79
N ALA A 180 0.75 -6.12 -3.25
CA ALA A 180 1.70 -5.71 -4.26
C ALA A 180 1.01 -5.47 -5.62
N LEU A 181 0.14 -6.39 -6.03
CA LEU A 181 -0.56 -6.32 -7.32
C LEU A 181 -1.55 -5.16 -7.36
N ILE A 182 -2.37 -5.00 -6.31
CA ILE A 182 -3.33 -3.89 -6.21
C ILE A 182 -2.60 -2.56 -6.20
N GLY A 183 -1.58 -2.39 -5.35
CA GLY A 183 -0.89 -1.11 -5.27
C GLY A 183 -0.10 -0.75 -6.52
N LYS A 184 0.50 -1.72 -7.23
CA LYS A 184 1.12 -1.47 -8.54
C LYS A 184 0.10 -1.05 -9.60
N SER A 185 -1.08 -1.68 -9.62
CA SER A 185 -2.18 -1.29 -10.50
C SER A 185 -2.63 0.14 -10.22
N LEU A 186 -2.89 0.48 -8.95
CA LEU A 186 -3.30 1.83 -8.55
C LEU A 186 -2.28 2.90 -8.96
N VAL A 187 -0.99 2.62 -8.80
CA VAL A 187 0.07 3.53 -9.22
C VAL A 187 0.09 3.71 -10.74
N GLN A 188 -0.04 2.62 -11.48
CA GLN A 188 -0.11 2.69 -12.95
C GLN A 188 -1.31 3.52 -13.42
N ASP A 189 -2.48 3.32 -12.82
CA ASP A 189 -3.70 4.03 -13.18
C ASP A 189 -3.65 5.50 -12.78
N PHE A 190 -3.16 5.81 -11.57
CA PHE A 190 -3.10 7.18 -11.04
C PHE A 190 -2.06 8.06 -11.77
N TYR A 191 -0.88 7.51 -12.09
CA TYR A 191 0.19 8.27 -12.75
C TYR A 191 0.27 8.07 -14.27
N GLY A 192 -0.58 7.20 -14.83
CA GLY A 192 -0.59 6.84 -16.25
C GLY A 192 0.62 6.03 -16.72
N ARG A 193 1.43 5.50 -15.79
CA ARG A 193 2.63 4.70 -16.07
C ARG A 193 3.04 3.87 -14.86
N PRO A 194 3.67 2.70 -15.06
CA PRO A 194 4.12 1.86 -13.94
C PRO A 194 5.23 2.54 -13.13
N ALA A 195 5.36 2.14 -11.86
CA ALA A 195 6.53 2.47 -11.04
C ALA A 195 7.81 1.94 -11.69
N LYS A 196 8.90 2.70 -11.58
CA LYS A 196 10.22 2.27 -12.05
C LYS A 196 10.83 1.21 -11.13
N TYR A 197 10.60 1.36 -9.82
CA TYR A 197 11.02 0.40 -8.81
C TYR A 197 9.98 0.28 -7.70
N SER A 198 9.96 -0.87 -7.06
CA SER A 198 9.05 -1.24 -5.99
C SER A 198 9.82 -1.87 -4.84
N TYR A 199 9.58 -1.36 -3.63
CA TYR A 199 10.28 -1.79 -2.43
C TYR A 199 9.30 -2.26 -1.36
N PHE A 200 9.73 -3.22 -0.54
CA PHE A 200 9.06 -3.56 0.71
C PHE A 200 9.99 -3.26 1.89
N SER A 201 9.50 -2.59 2.93
CA SER A 201 10.28 -2.32 4.15
C SER A 201 9.47 -2.70 5.40
N GLY A 202 10.06 -3.47 6.30
CA GLY A 202 9.40 -3.88 7.54
C GLY A 202 10.37 -4.38 8.62
N CYS A 203 9.87 -4.39 9.85
CA CYS A 203 10.55 -4.92 11.03
C CYS A 203 9.65 -5.92 11.77
N SER A 204 10.20 -6.88 12.50
CA SER A 204 9.42 -7.87 13.27
C SER A 204 8.48 -8.68 12.36
N GLN A 205 7.16 -8.55 12.54
CA GLN A 205 6.16 -9.12 11.64
C GLN A 205 6.34 -8.62 10.20
N GLY A 206 6.61 -7.32 10.01
CA GLY A 206 7.02 -6.77 8.72
C GLY A 206 8.29 -7.43 8.17
N GLY A 207 9.28 -7.72 9.01
CA GLY A 207 10.48 -8.45 8.58
C GLY A 207 10.17 -9.87 8.13
N ARG A 208 9.26 -10.58 8.82
CA ARG A 208 8.77 -11.90 8.41
C ARG A 208 8.05 -11.82 7.07
N GLN A 209 7.18 -10.83 6.89
CA GLN A 209 6.46 -10.59 5.64
C GLN A 209 7.43 -10.32 4.47
N GLY A 210 8.47 -9.50 4.70
CA GLY A 210 9.51 -9.24 3.71
C GLY A 210 10.25 -10.51 3.28
N LEU A 211 10.63 -11.38 4.23
CA LEU A 211 11.26 -12.66 3.88
C LEU A 211 10.27 -13.63 3.20
N MET A 212 8.99 -13.61 3.57
CA MET A 212 7.96 -14.40 2.89
C MET A 212 7.78 -13.94 1.43
N LEU A 213 7.80 -12.64 1.17
CA LEU A 213 7.79 -12.07 -0.19
C LEU A 213 9.01 -12.57 -0.97
N ALA A 214 10.22 -12.50 -0.39
CA ALA A 214 11.43 -12.96 -1.06
C ALA A 214 11.39 -14.46 -1.41
N GLN A 215 10.81 -15.29 -0.54
CA GLN A 215 10.77 -16.74 -0.72
C GLN A 215 9.65 -17.20 -1.65
N ARG A 216 8.44 -16.63 -1.51
CA ARG A 216 7.23 -17.12 -2.18
C ARG A 216 6.85 -16.30 -3.41
N TYR A 217 7.19 -15.02 -3.42
CA TYR A 217 6.81 -14.08 -4.48
C TYR A 217 7.98 -13.21 -4.95
N PRO A 218 9.09 -13.83 -5.42
CA PRO A 218 10.37 -13.15 -5.64
C PRO A 218 10.33 -12.05 -6.71
N SER A 219 9.30 -12.00 -7.55
CA SER A 219 9.14 -11.00 -8.62
C SER A 219 8.31 -9.78 -8.22
N LEU A 220 7.72 -9.76 -7.02
CA LEU A 220 6.78 -8.69 -6.64
C LEU A 220 7.46 -7.39 -6.19
N TYR A 221 8.72 -7.42 -5.77
CA TYR A 221 9.46 -6.23 -5.36
C TYR A 221 10.90 -6.29 -5.87
N ASP A 222 11.43 -5.14 -6.29
CA ASP A 222 12.81 -4.96 -6.74
C ASP A 222 13.80 -4.93 -5.57
N GLY A 223 13.32 -4.58 -4.37
CA GLY A 223 14.11 -4.64 -3.15
C GLY A 223 13.27 -4.86 -1.89
N ILE A 224 13.82 -5.63 -0.95
CA ILE A 224 13.16 -5.94 0.32
C ILE A 224 14.13 -5.65 1.47
N ALA A 225 13.73 -4.76 2.37
CA ALA A 225 14.46 -4.45 3.60
C ALA A 225 13.73 -5.07 4.80
N SER A 226 14.28 -6.16 5.35
CA SER A 226 13.68 -6.93 6.44
C SER A 226 14.54 -6.85 7.70
N SER A 227 14.02 -6.21 8.75
CA SER A 227 14.67 -6.05 10.04
C SER A 227 14.03 -6.95 11.11
N ALA A 228 14.84 -7.49 12.04
CA ALA A 228 14.40 -8.37 13.14
C ALA A 228 13.26 -9.35 12.76
N PRO A 229 13.38 -10.14 11.68
CA PRO A 229 12.25 -10.85 11.11
C PRO A 229 11.70 -11.92 12.07
N ALA A 230 10.40 -11.86 12.36
CA ALA A 230 9.67 -12.79 13.23
C ALA A 230 9.41 -14.15 12.54
N LEU A 231 10.49 -14.85 12.17
CA LEU A 231 10.44 -16.17 11.55
C LEU A 231 10.00 -17.25 12.56
N LYS A 232 9.51 -18.38 12.03
CA LYS A 232 9.03 -19.53 12.84
C LYS A 232 8.04 -19.08 13.91
N LEU A 233 6.99 -18.37 13.49
CA LEU A 233 6.02 -17.72 14.38
C LEU A 233 5.43 -18.68 15.43
N ASN A 234 5.22 -19.95 15.07
CA ASN A 234 4.78 -20.99 15.99
C ASN A 234 5.75 -21.23 17.16
N SER A 235 7.05 -21.29 16.89
CA SER A 235 8.07 -21.41 17.93
C SER A 235 8.23 -20.09 18.70
N LEU A 236 8.23 -18.96 17.97
CA LEU A 236 8.39 -17.63 18.57
C LEU A 236 7.31 -17.33 19.59
N VAL A 237 6.03 -17.54 19.24
CA VAL A 237 4.90 -17.30 20.14
C VAL A 237 5.00 -18.17 21.37
N ALA A 238 5.37 -19.45 21.24
CA ALA A 238 5.58 -20.32 22.40
C ALA A 238 6.70 -19.79 23.32
N THR A 239 7.84 -19.36 22.77
CA THR A 239 8.95 -18.80 23.55
C THR A 239 8.64 -17.46 24.22
N LEU A 240 7.63 -16.71 23.76
CA LEU A 240 7.21 -15.49 24.46
C LEU A 240 6.53 -15.80 25.81
N TYR A 241 5.97 -17.01 25.97
CA TYR A 241 5.35 -17.44 27.22
C TYR A 241 6.27 -18.31 28.08
N TRP A 242 7.28 -18.93 27.49
CA TRP A 242 8.19 -19.83 28.19
C TRP A 242 9.65 -19.68 27.70
N PRO A 243 10.57 -19.18 28.54
CA PRO A 243 11.99 -18.99 28.17
C PRO A 243 12.78 -20.30 28.06
#